data_AF-A0A955UNY8-F1
#
_entry.id   AF-A0A955UNY8-F1
#
_cell.length_a   1.000
_cell.length_b   1.000
_cell.length_c   1.000
_cell.angle_alpha   90.00
_cell.angle_beta   90.00
_cell.angle_gamma   90.00
#
_symmetry.space_group_name_H-M   'P 1'
#
loop_
_entity.id
_entity.type
_entity.pdbx_description
1 polymer ?
#
loop_
_entity_poly.entity_id
_entity_poly.type
_entity_poly.pdbx_seq_one_letter_code
_entity_poly.pdbx_strand_id
1 'polypeptide(L)'
;MPEWAAGMPAELAAVVREAKWDSPSKAVQSYRDLLGLKGAPADRLLKLPGSLDSDDTRRFLAEKLGVPTEATAYEFGGVDVPEGVPDLRDALRPALLATGVSKETAPTLLGAITEALAAHRQTESEQADARFAEAKQKLDGRWGAERELRWGNIAKAYEVLGLSDEAADRVAREVGEEAFFLRLEDFGRRMGEPTDHGKGGSGVTPIVTQEGARKRLEEIRDDPRKDPTDPDVVREMDRLAAIAFPGTVKL
;
A
#
# COMPACT_ATOMS: atom_id res chain seq x y z
N MET A 1 -67.07 -18.57 15.83
CA MET A 1 -66.39 -17.43 16.49
C MET A 1 -66.55 -17.64 17.99
N PRO A 2 -65.47 -17.56 18.79
CA PRO A 2 -65.55 -17.89 20.20
C PRO A 2 -66.39 -16.86 20.97
N GLU A 3 -67.09 -17.32 22.00
CA GLU A 3 -68.09 -16.55 22.76
C GLU A 3 -67.53 -15.24 23.34
N TRP A 4 -66.27 -15.27 23.80
CA TRP A 4 -65.59 -14.09 24.35
C TRP A 4 -65.34 -12.96 23.34
N ALA A 5 -65.38 -13.26 22.03
CA ALA A 5 -65.18 -12.28 20.96
C ALA A 5 -66.50 -11.74 20.39
N ALA A 6 -67.66 -12.23 20.86
CA ALA A 6 -68.97 -11.88 20.31
C ALA A 6 -69.40 -10.43 20.58
N GLY A 7 -68.88 -9.80 21.64
CA GLY A 7 -69.16 -8.41 22.01
C GLY A 7 -68.16 -7.38 21.46
N MET A 8 -67.19 -7.81 20.63
CA MET A 8 -66.16 -6.93 20.11
C MET A 8 -66.61 -6.18 18.85
N PRO A 9 -66.07 -4.97 18.58
CA PRO A 9 -66.19 -4.33 17.28
C PRO A 9 -65.82 -5.29 16.15
N ALA A 10 -66.53 -5.18 15.02
CA ALA A 10 -66.42 -6.13 13.91
C ALA A 10 -64.97 -6.33 13.41
N GLU A 11 -64.16 -5.27 13.44
CA GLU A 11 -62.75 -5.29 13.05
C GLU A 11 -61.90 -6.17 13.99
N LEU A 12 -62.10 -6.05 15.32
CA LEU A 12 -61.38 -6.86 16.29
C LEU A 12 -61.86 -8.33 16.28
N ALA A 13 -63.16 -8.55 16.09
CA ALA A 13 -63.72 -9.89 15.93
C ALA A 13 -63.21 -10.60 14.67
N ALA A 14 -62.89 -9.84 13.61
CA ALA A 14 -62.25 -10.37 12.41
C ALA A 14 -60.81 -10.83 12.69
N VAL A 15 -60.02 -10.04 13.42
CA VAL A 15 -58.65 -10.40 13.83
C VAL A 15 -58.64 -11.69 14.66
N VAL A 16 -59.52 -11.81 15.65
CA VAL A 16 -59.63 -13.04 16.48
C VAL A 16 -59.94 -14.28 15.62
N ARG A 17 -60.80 -14.11 14.62
CA ARG A 17 -61.21 -15.19 13.70
C ARG A 17 -60.07 -15.61 12.78
N GLU A 18 -59.37 -14.64 12.21
CA GLU A 18 -58.22 -14.87 11.31
C GLU A 18 -57.04 -15.50 12.06
N ALA A 19 -56.72 -14.99 13.24
CA ALA A 19 -55.68 -15.51 14.11
C ALA A 19 -56.06 -16.85 14.79
N LYS A 20 -57.31 -17.30 14.64
CA LYS A 20 -57.86 -18.55 15.20
C LYS A 20 -57.64 -18.69 16.71
N TRP A 21 -57.72 -17.58 17.45
CA TRP A 21 -57.61 -17.64 18.91
C TRP A 21 -58.88 -18.21 19.52
N ASP A 22 -58.76 -19.35 20.19
CA ASP A 22 -59.87 -20.03 20.86
C ASP A 22 -60.17 -19.46 22.26
N SER A 23 -59.23 -18.74 22.85
CA SER A 23 -59.31 -18.20 24.21
C SER A 23 -58.56 -16.85 24.34
N PRO A 24 -58.96 -15.99 25.29
CA PRO A 24 -58.24 -14.74 25.58
C PRO A 24 -56.77 -14.98 25.94
N SER A 25 -56.47 -16.07 26.66
CA SER A 25 -55.09 -16.44 27.02
C SER A 25 -54.23 -16.70 25.78
N LYS A 26 -54.77 -17.33 24.72
CA LYS A 26 -54.02 -17.50 23.46
C LYS A 26 -53.79 -16.19 22.72
N ALA A 27 -54.70 -15.23 22.80
CA ALA A 27 -54.50 -13.90 22.23
C ALA A 27 -53.36 -13.14 22.94
N VAL A 28 -53.35 -13.14 24.27
CA VAL A 28 -52.28 -12.53 25.08
C VAL A 28 -50.95 -13.26 24.87
N GLN A 29 -50.97 -14.58 24.81
CA GLN A 29 -49.79 -15.41 24.53
C GLN A 29 -49.23 -15.11 23.14
N SER A 30 -50.07 -15.00 22.11
CA SER A 30 -49.67 -14.62 20.76
C SER A 30 -49.04 -13.23 20.71
N TYR A 31 -49.55 -12.27 21.50
CA TYR A 31 -48.95 -10.95 21.61
C TYR A 31 -47.61 -11.00 22.36
N ARG A 32 -47.50 -11.79 23.43
CA ARG A 32 -46.25 -12.02 24.16
C ARG A 32 -45.19 -12.68 23.28
N ASP A 33 -45.58 -13.65 22.46
CA ASP A 33 -44.67 -14.36 21.56
C ASP A 33 -44.27 -13.45 20.38
N LEU A 34 -45.16 -12.57 19.91
CA LEU A 34 -44.81 -11.49 18.97
C LEU A 34 -43.81 -10.50 19.58
N LEU A 35 -43.98 -10.12 20.86
CA LEU A 35 -43.01 -9.29 21.57
C LEU A 35 -41.67 -10.02 21.78
N GLY A 36 -41.70 -11.34 22.01
CA GLY A 36 -40.51 -12.19 22.09
C GLY A 36 -39.77 -12.32 20.75
N LEU A 37 -40.51 -12.48 19.65
CA LEU A 37 -39.97 -12.50 18.28
C LEU A 37 -39.40 -11.15 17.86
N LYS A 38 -39.98 -10.05 18.35
CA LYS A 38 -39.48 -8.70 18.06
C LYS A 38 -38.11 -8.44 18.66
N GLY A 39 -37.68 -9.18 19.70
CA GLY A 39 -36.31 -9.29 20.23
C GLY A 39 -35.60 -7.99 20.67
N ALA A 40 -36.12 -6.85 20.26
CA ALA A 40 -35.60 -5.50 20.39
C ALA A 40 -36.77 -4.59 20.78
N PRO A 41 -36.54 -3.63 21.69
CA PRO A 41 -37.48 -2.56 22.00
C PRO A 41 -38.05 -1.89 20.74
N ALA A 42 -39.31 -1.43 20.78
CA ALA A 42 -40.01 -0.91 19.61
C ALA A 42 -39.30 0.29 18.96
N ASP A 43 -38.56 1.06 19.75
CA ASP A 43 -37.67 2.16 19.33
C ASP A 43 -36.44 1.72 18.53
N ARG A 44 -36.11 0.42 18.53
CA ARG A 44 -35.01 -0.18 17.76
C ARG A 44 -35.48 -0.94 16.52
N LEU A 45 -36.79 -0.95 16.25
CA LEU A 45 -37.36 -1.61 15.07
C LEU A 45 -37.43 -0.64 13.89
N LEU A 46 -36.74 -0.98 12.81
CA LEU A 46 -36.82 -0.26 11.54
C LEU A 46 -38.01 -0.77 10.73
N LYS A 47 -39.00 0.09 10.50
CA LYS A 47 -40.11 -0.20 9.59
C LYS A 47 -39.65 0.06 8.16
N LEU A 48 -39.54 -1.00 7.38
CA LEU A 48 -39.17 -0.91 5.97
C LEU A 48 -40.36 -0.39 5.14
N PRO A 49 -40.11 0.46 4.13
CA PRO A 49 -41.16 0.99 3.25
C PRO A 49 -41.70 -0.08 2.27
N GLY A 50 -40.97 -1.17 2.04
CA GLY A 50 -41.35 -2.25 1.15
C GLY A 50 -40.54 -3.53 1.38
N SER A 51 -40.43 -4.37 0.35
CA SER A 51 -39.56 -5.55 0.37
C SER A 51 -38.09 -5.16 0.40
N LEU A 52 -37.23 -6.02 0.98
CA LEU A 52 -35.79 -5.77 1.09
C LEU A 52 -35.11 -5.48 -0.26
N ASP A 53 -35.60 -6.08 -1.34
CA ASP A 53 -35.02 -5.92 -2.68
C ASP A 53 -35.53 -4.70 -3.44
N SER A 54 -36.50 -3.96 -2.88
CA SER A 54 -37.03 -2.75 -3.52
C SER A 54 -36.02 -1.60 -3.45
N ASP A 55 -35.94 -0.82 -4.53
CA ASP A 55 -35.05 0.35 -4.59
C ASP A 55 -35.38 1.39 -3.51
N ASP A 56 -36.65 1.54 -3.16
CA ASP A 56 -37.10 2.41 -2.07
C ASP A 56 -36.56 1.94 -0.71
N THR A 57 -36.56 0.63 -0.45
CA THR A 57 -36.01 0.07 0.80
C THR A 57 -34.49 0.19 0.83
N ARG A 58 -33.81 -0.03 -0.30
CA ARG A 58 -32.35 0.16 -0.41
C ARG A 58 -31.95 1.61 -0.15
N ARG A 59 -32.66 2.57 -0.75
CA ARG A 59 -32.42 4.00 -0.52
C ARG A 59 -32.69 4.39 0.93
N PHE A 60 -33.80 3.92 1.50
CA PHE A 60 -34.13 4.15 2.90
C PHE A 60 -33.05 3.61 3.84
N LEU A 61 -32.56 2.40 3.60
CA LEU A 61 -31.46 1.83 4.39
C LEU A 61 -30.16 2.59 4.21
N ALA A 62 -29.80 2.96 2.98
CA ALA A 62 -28.60 3.76 2.68
C ALA A 62 -28.62 5.11 3.43
N GLU A 63 -29.77 5.81 3.44
CA GLU A 63 -29.96 7.04 4.20
C GLU A 63 -29.79 6.81 5.70
N LYS A 64 -30.39 5.73 6.25
CA LYS A 64 -30.25 5.38 7.68
C LYS A 64 -28.84 4.98 8.07
N LEU A 65 -28.08 4.42 7.15
CA LEU A 65 -26.67 4.07 7.33
C LEU A 65 -25.72 5.26 7.10
N GLY A 66 -26.24 6.43 6.71
CA GLY A 66 -25.42 7.62 6.47
C GLY A 66 -24.61 7.57 5.17
N VAL A 67 -25.08 6.80 4.19
CA VAL A 67 -24.51 6.80 2.83
C VAL A 67 -24.94 8.10 2.13
N PRO A 68 -24.01 8.86 1.54
CA PRO A 68 -24.37 10.07 0.80
C PRO A 68 -25.15 9.72 -0.47
N THR A 69 -25.91 10.68 -0.99
CA THR A 69 -26.58 10.54 -2.29
C THR A 69 -25.63 10.69 -3.47
N GLU A 70 -24.52 11.40 -3.26
CA GLU A 70 -23.55 11.76 -4.30
C GLU A 70 -22.12 11.49 -3.83
N ALA A 71 -21.28 11.05 -4.75
CA ALA A 71 -19.89 10.65 -4.46
C ALA A 71 -19.01 11.86 -4.02
N THR A 72 -19.40 13.07 -4.41
CA THR A 72 -18.72 14.32 -4.01
C THR A 72 -18.90 14.65 -2.53
N ALA A 73 -19.92 14.10 -1.86
CA ALA A 73 -20.22 14.39 -0.46
C ALA A 73 -19.31 13.66 0.54
N TYR A 74 -18.48 12.72 0.09
CA TYR A 74 -17.42 12.15 0.93
C TYR A 74 -16.36 13.21 1.24
N GLU A 75 -15.98 13.36 2.49
CA GLU A 75 -14.94 14.31 2.90
C GLU A 75 -13.81 13.52 3.54
N PHE A 76 -12.63 13.57 2.94
CA PHE A 76 -11.43 12.87 3.41
C PHE A 76 -10.42 13.83 4.07
N GLY A 77 -10.90 15.00 4.51
CA GLY A 77 -10.08 15.96 5.21
C GLY A 77 -9.46 15.32 6.45
N GLY A 78 -8.15 15.47 6.62
CA GLY A 78 -7.42 14.91 7.76
C GLY A 78 -6.92 13.47 7.60
N VAL A 79 -7.15 12.82 6.45
CA VAL A 79 -6.44 11.57 6.12
C VAL A 79 -5.15 11.94 5.41
N ASP A 80 -4.00 11.70 6.03
CA ASP A 80 -2.70 11.91 5.39
C ASP A 80 -2.41 10.78 4.39
N VAL A 81 -1.92 11.14 3.22
CA VAL A 81 -1.45 10.16 2.22
C VAL A 81 0.07 10.07 2.38
N PRO A 82 0.62 8.90 2.76
CA PRO A 82 2.07 8.74 2.89
C PRO A 82 2.80 9.04 1.58
N GLU A 83 4.04 9.49 1.67
CA GLU A 83 4.86 9.81 0.50
C GLU A 83 4.98 8.61 -0.46
N GLY A 84 4.94 8.90 -1.76
CA GLY A 84 4.95 7.89 -2.81
C GLY A 84 3.62 7.15 -3.01
N VAL A 85 2.69 7.15 -2.06
CA VAL A 85 1.35 6.51 -2.21
C VAL A 85 0.46 7.34 -3.12
N PRO A 86 -0.23 6.73 -4.11
CA PRO A 86 -1.14 7.47 -4.97
C PRO A 86 -2.32 8.01 -4.15
N ASP A 87 -2.75 9.24 -4.43
CA ASP A 87 -3.97 9.78 -3.84
C ASP A 87 -5.19 9.09 -4.46
N LEU A 88 -5.87 8.28 -3.65
CA LEU A 88 -7.01 7.47 -4.08
C LEU A 88 -8.37 8.13 -3.82
N ARG A 89 -8.41 9.36 -3.26
CA ARG A 89 -9.67 10.00 -2.85
C ARG A 89 -10.68 10.05 -3.98
N ASP A 90 -10.29 10.55 -5.15
CA ASP A 90 -11.21 10.70 -6.28
C ASP A 90 -11.61 9.38 -6.91
N ALA A 91 -10.69 8.40 -6.94
CA ALA A 91 -10.97 7.07 -7.45
C ALA A 91 -11.91 6.27 -6.52
N LEU A 92 -11.83 6.47 -5.20
CA LEU A 92 -12.61 5.73 -4.22
C LEU A 92 -14.02 6.28 -4.03
N ARG A 93 -14.25 7.59 -4.17
CA ARG A 93 -15.59 8.21 -4.06
C ARG A 93 -16.71 7.43 -4.77
N PRO A 94 -16.63 7.10 -6.07
CA PRO A 94 -17.69 6.36 -6.75
C PRO A 94 -17.83 4.92 -6.23
N ALA A 95 -16.72 4.27 -5.87
CA ALA A 95 -16.74 2.91 -5.34
C ALA A 95 -17.40 2.84 -3.95
N LEU A 96 -17.12 3.82 -3.08
CA LEU A 96 -17.73 3.94 -1.75
C LEU A 96 -19.23 4.16 -1.85
N LEU A 97 -19.68 5.02 -2.78
CA LEU A 97 -21.11 5.23 -3.03
C LEU A 97 -21.78 3.94 -3.52
N ALA A 98 -21.18 3.28 -4.51
CA ALA A 98 -21.72 2.05 -5.10
C ALA A 98 -21.81 0.88 -4.10
N THR A 99 -20.92 0.85 -3.11
CA THR A 99 -20.87 -0.18 -2.05
C THR A 99 -21.65 0.20 -0.80
N GLY A 100 -22.22 1.41 -0.74
CA GLY A 100 -23.01 1.85 0.40
C GLY A 100 -22.19 2.13 1.65
N VAL A 101 -20.96 2.61 1.49
CA VAL A 101 -20.12 3.01 2.63
C VAL A 101 -20.60 4.36 3.16
N SER A 102 -20.72 4.48 4.48
CA SER A 102 -21.19 5.71 5.11
C SER A 102 -20.16 6.84 5.01
N LYS A 103 -20.62 8.09 5.04
CA LYS A 103 -19.72 9.26 5.04
C LYS A 103 -18.72 9.24 6.20
N GLU A 104 -19.14 8.72 7.36
CA GLU A 104 -18.32 8.67 8.58
C GLU A 104 -17.23 7.60 8.54
N THR A 105 -17.46 6.48 7.84
CA THR A 105 -16.51 5.35 7.78
C THR A 105 -15.53 5.47 6.61
N ALA A 106 -15.90 6.23 5.59
CA ALA A 106 -15.08 6.44 4.40
C ALA A 106 -13.64 6.96 4.68
N PRO A 107 -13.41 7.93 5.59
CA PRO A 107 -12.05 8.39 5.92
C PRO A 107 -11.19 7.30 6.57
N THR A 108 -11.76 6.52 7.49
CA THR A 108 -11.06 5.41 8.14
C THR A 108 -10.66 4.34 7.13
N LEU A 109 -11.56 4.01 6.20
CA LEU A 109 -11.26 3.05 5.14
C LEU A 109 -10.16 3.55 4.20
N LEU A 110 -10.22 4.83 3.80
CA LEU A 110 -9.15 5.44 3.00
C LEU A 110 -7.80 5.36 3.72
N GLY A 111 -7.75 5.75 5.00
CA GLY A 111 -6.53 5.69 5.81
C GLY A 111 -5.93 4.28 5.87
N ALA A 112 -6.76 3.28 6.14
CA ALA A 112 -6.33 1.88 6.18
C ALA A 112 -5.79 1.40 4.82
N ILE A 113 -6.40 1.81 3.71
CA ILE A 113 -5.91 1.47 2.36
C ILE A 113 -4.57 2.14 2.08
N THR A 114 -4.43 3.43 2.39
CA THR A 114 -3.17 4.16 2.14
C THR A 114 -2.02 3.64 3.00
N GLU A 115 -2.29 3.28 4.25
CA GLU A 115 -1.33 2.63 5.15
C GLU A 115 -0.93 1.25 4.62
N ALA A 116 -1.89 0.43 4.19
CA ALA A 116 -1.61 -0.88 3.62
C ALA A 116 -0.75 -0.79 2.35
N LEU A 117 -1.01 0.20 1.49
CA LEU A 117 -0.19 0.45 0.30
C LEU A 117 1.23 0.89 0.67
N ALA A 118 1.40 1.76 1.66
CA ALA A 118 2.71 2.15 2.16
C ALA A 118 3.49 0.94 2.72
N ALA A 119 2.84 0.12 3.54
CA ALA A 119 3.44 -1.09 4.11
C ALA A 119 3.83 -2.12 3.02
N HIS A 120 2.98 -2.29 2.01
CA HIS A 120 3.28 -3.16 0.88
C HIS A 120 4.53 -2.68 0.13
N ARG A 121 4.64 -1.38 -0.14
CA ARG A 121 5.82 -0.82 -0.81
C ARG A 121 7.09 -0.99 0.00
N GLN A 122 7.04 -0.75 1.30
CA GLN A 122 8.17 -0.99 2.19
C GLN A 122 8.62 -2.45 2.11
N THR A 123 7.68 -3.38 2.13
CA THR A 123 7.96 -4.82 1.98
C THR A 123 8.57 -5.14 0.62
N GLU A 124 8.07 -4.55 -0.46
CA GLU A 124 8.64 -4.73 -1.80
C GLU A 124 10.07 -4.17 -1.92
N SER A 125 10.34 -3.04 -1.28
CA SER A 125 11.68 -2.44 -1.20
C SER A 125 12.64 -3.38 -0.47
N GLU A 126 12.27 -3.86 0.72
CA GLU A 126 13.09 -4.80 1.50
C GLU A 126 13.34 -6.12 0.76
N GLN A 127 12.35 -6.59 0.00
CA GLN A 127 12.51 -7.77 -0.84
C GLN A 127 13.44 -7.52 -2.03
N ALA A 128 13.39 -6.33 -2.64
CA ALA A 128 14.32 -5.96 -3.70
C ALA A 128 15.76 -5.94 -3.16
N ASP A 129 15.99 -5.26 -2.03
CA ASP A 129 17.29 -5.21 -1.34
C ASP A 129 17.83 -6.62 -1.05
N ALA A 130 16.98 -7.51 -0.54
CA ALA A 130 17.35 -8.88 -0.25
C ALA A 130 17.78 -9.66 -1.51
N ARG A 131 17.10 -9.47 -2.65
CA ARG A 131 17.45 -10.12 -3.92
C ARG A 131 18.77 -9.58 -4.48
N PHE A 132 18.99 -8.27 -4.40
CA PHE A 132 20.28 -7.67 -4.78
C PHE A 132 21.42 -8.18 -3.91
N ALA A 133 21.21 -8.28 -2.59
CA ALA A 133 22.20 -8.83 -1.67
C ALA A 133 22.50 -10.32 -1.96
N GLU A 134 21.48 -11.13 -2.27
CA GLU A 134 21.66 -12.53 -2.64
C GLU A 134 22.44 -12.68 -3.96
N ALA A 135 22.07 -11.91 -4.99
CA ALA A 135 22.77 -11.90 -6.28
C ALA A 135 24.23 -11.48 -6.10
N LYS A 136 24.48 -10.47 -5.27
CA LYS A 136 25.83 -10.05 -4.89
C LYS A 136 26.61 -11.20 -4.26
N GLN A 137 26.06 -11.86 -3.25
CA GLN A 137 26.75 -12.94 -2.55
C GLN A 137 27.12 -14.10 -3.48
N LYS A 138 26.22 -14.44 -4.42
CA LYS A 138 26.49 -15.43 -5.48
C LYS A 138 27.66 -15.01 -6.37
N LEU A 139 27.67 -13.76 -6.82
CA LEU A 139 28.73 -13.21 -7.67
C LEU A 139 30.08 -13.10 -6.94
N ASP A 140 30.07 -12.71 -5.66
CA ASP A 140 31.27 -12.68 -4.82
C ASP A 140 31.90 -14.07 -4.71
N GLY A 141 31.08 -15.10 -4.47
CA GLY A 141 31.54 -16.49 -4.46
C GLY A 141 32.09 -16.96 -5.81
N ARG A 142 31.50 -16.49 -6.92
CA ARG A 142 31.92 -16.83 -8.28
C ARG A 142 33.21 -16.12 -8.72
N TRP A 143 33.41 -14.87 -8.30
CA TRP A 143 34.54 -14.04 -8.72
C TRP A 143 35.78 -14.19 -7.84
N GLY A 144 35.60 -14.60 -6.57
CA GLY A 144 36.72 -14.87 -5.67
C GLY A 144 37.67 -13.68 -5.54
N ALA A 145 38.94 -13.88 -5.91
CA ALA A 145 39.97 -12.85 -5.79
C ALA A 145 39.76 -11.63 -6.72
N GLU A 146 39.00 -11.78 -7.81
CA GLU A 146 38.75 -10.68 -8.76
C GLU A 146 37.55 -9.80 -8.36
N ARG A 147 36.88 -10.09 -7.25
CA ARG A 147 35.64 -9.39 -6.83
C ARG A 147 35.80 -7.86 -6.82
N GLU A 148 36.92 -7.36 -6.32
CA GLU A 148 37.14 -5.92 -6.14
C GLU A 148 37.26 -5.20 -7.48
N LEU A 149 37.97 -5.82 -8.44
CA LEU A 149 38.07 -5.30 -9.80
C LEU A 149 36.70 -5.26 -10.49
N ARG A 150 35.93 -6.35 -10.37
CA ARG A 150 34.63 -6.50 -11.04
C ARG A 150 33.55 -5.59 -10.46
N TRP A 151 33.49 -5.44 -9.14
CA TRP A 151 32.63 -4.43 -8.53
C TRP A 151 33.05 -3.00 -8.89
N GLY A 152 34.36 -2.75 -9.05
CA GLY A 152 34.87 -1.48 -9.58
C GLY A 152 34.39 -1.19 -11.01
N ASN A 153 34.28 -2.21 -11.87
CA ASN A 153 33.70 -2.07 -13.22
C ASN A 153 32.21 -1.72 -13.14
N ILE A 154 31.46 -2.41 -12.29
CA ILE A 154 30.02 -2.16 -12.08
C ILE A 154 29.79 -0.73 -11.58
N ALA A 155 30.56 -0.25 -10.61
CA ALA A 155 30.42 1.10 -10.07
C ALA A 155 30.62 2.17 -11.16
N LYS A 156 31.63 2.00 -12.03
CA LYS A 156 31.85 2.89 -13.18
C LYS A 156 30.69 2.84 -14.18
N ALA A 157 30.15 1.65 -14.44
CA ALA A 157 29.02 1.48 -15.34
C ALA A 157 27.77 2.19 -14.81
N TYR A 158 27.49 2.05 -13.52
CA TYR A 158 26.40 2.77 -12.84
C TYR A 158 26.54 4.29 -12.98
N GLU A 159 27.73 4.82 -12.71
CA GLU A 159 28.02 6.25 -12.79
C GLU A 159 27.80 6.79 -14.20
N VAL A 160 28.33 6.12 -15.22
CA VAL A 160 28.22 6.56 -16.61
C VAL A 160 26.79 6.46 -17.14
N LEU A 161 26.05 5.44 -16.74
CA LEU A 161 24.66 5.26 -17.16
C LEU A 161 23.70 6.20 -16.41
N GLY A 162 24.12 6.78 -15.29
CA GLY A 162 23.29 7.67 -14.47
C GLY A 162 21.99 7.00 -14.03
N LEU A 163 22.03 5.70 -13.76
CA LEU A 163 20.85 4.94 -13.34
C LEU A 163 20.42 5.40 -11.95
N SER A 164 19.18 5.86 -11.81
CA SER A 164 18.55 5.98 -10.49
C SER A 164 18.23 4.60 -9.93
N ASP A 165 18.03 4.51 -8.62
CA ASP A 165 17.72 3.25 -7.94
C ASP A 165 16.44 2.64 -8.46
N GLU A 166 15.38 3.43 -8.69
CA GLU A 166 14.13 2.92 -9.26
C GLU A 166 14.31 2.40 -10.69
N ALA A 167 15.22 3.00 -11.46
CA ALA A 167 15.55 2.55 -12.80
C ALA A 167 16.36 1.25 -12.76
N ALA A 168 17.35 1.16 -11.87
CA ALA A 168 18.15 -0.05 -11.66
C ALA A 168 17.27 -1.22 -11.21
N ASP A 169 16.41 -1.01 -10.21
CA ASP A 169 15.44 -1.99 -9.72
C ASP A 169 14.51 -2.48 -10.82
N ARG A 170 13.96 -1.56 -11.61
CA ARG A 170 13.05 -1.92 -12.70
C ARG A 170 13.76 -2.79 -13.74
N VAL A 171 14.97 -2.41 -14.15
CA VAL A 171 15.74 -3.19 -15.12
C VAL A 171 16.12 -4.54 -14.52
N ALA A 172 16.56 -4.58 -13.27
CA ALA A 172 16.94 -5.80 -12.57
C ALA A 172 15.76 -6.77 -12.43
N ARG A 173 14.55 -6.29 -12.13
CA ARG A 173 13.34 -7.13 -12.06
C ARG A 173 13.01 -7.81 -13.38
N GLU A 174 13.22 -7.13 -14.50
CA GLU A 174 12.93 -7.69 -15.84
C GLU A 174 13.98 -8.71 -16.28
N VAL A 175 15.24 -8.51 -15.90
CA VAL A 175 16.37 -9.28 -16.45
C VAL A 175 16.98 -10.27 -15.46
N GLY A 176 16.64 -10.15 -14.17
CA GLY A 176 17.27 -10.82 -13.04
C GLY A 176 18.45 -10.02 -12.45
N GLU A 177 18.54 -9.95 -11.13
CA GLU A 177 19.53 -9.14 -10.39
C GLU A 177 20.98 -9.59 -10.67
N GLU A 178 21.24 -10.89 -10.77
CA GLU A 178 22.57 -11.41 -11.14
C GLU A 178 22.95 -11.04 -12.58
N ALA A 179 22.01 -11.22 -13.53
CA ALA A 179 22.23 -10.90 -14.93
C ALA A 179 22.42 -9.39 -15.14
N PHE A 180 21.71 -8.58 -14.36
CA PHE A 180 21.88 -7.13 -14.32
C PHE A 180 23.31 -6.75 -13.91
N PHE A 181 23.81 -7.26 -12.79
CA PHE A 181 25.20 -7.01 -12.38
C PHE A 181 26.24 -7.50 -13.38
N LEU A 182 26.03 -8.69 -13.97
CA LEU A 182 26.95 -9.21 -15.00
C LEU A 182 26.99 -8.31 -16.25
N ARG A 183 25.87 -7.72 -16.66
CA ARG A 183 25.83 -6.78 -17.79
C ARG A 183 26.55 -5.48 -17.46
N LEU A 184 26.38 -4.96 -16.25
CA LEU A 184 27.10 -3.77 -15.81
C LEU A 184 28.60 -4.01 -15.67
N GLU A 185 29.00 -5.20 -15.20
CA GLU A 185 30.41 -5.59 -15.15
C GLU A 185 31.01 -5.63 -16.56
N ASP A 186 30.34 -6.29 -17.52
CA ASP A 186 30.81 -6.36 -18.90
C ASP A 186 30.90 -4.96 -19.54
N PHE A 187 29.92 -4.09 -19.29
CA PHE A 187 29.95 -2.71 -19.75
C PHE A 187 31.13 -1.93 -19.14
N GLY A 188 31.29 -1.97 -17.82
CA GLY A 188 32.36 -1.29 -17.11
C GLY A 188 33.75 -1.79 -17.49
N ARG A 189 33.88 -3.11 -17.72
CA ARG A 189 35.12 -3.75 -18.18
C ARG A 189 35.52 -3.23 -19.55
N ARG A 190 34.57 -3.16 -20.51
CA ARG A 190 34.81 -2.62 -21.86
C ARG A 190 35.16 -1.13 -21.86
N MET A 191 34.68 -0.35 -20.89
CA MET A 191 35.12 1.04 -20.72
C MET A 191 36.54 1.17 -20.18
N GLY A 192 37.05 0.15 -19.49
CA GLY A 192 38.43 0.10 -18.99
C GLY A 192 39.44 -0.47 -19.98
N GLU A 193 38.98 -1.14 -21.04
CA GLU A 193 39.84 -1.57 -22.14
C GLU A 193 40.24 -0.36 -22.98
N PRO A 194 41.51 -0.23 -23.41
CA PRO A 194 41.90 0.80 -24.37
C PRO A 194 41.09 0.56 -25.65
N THR A 195 40.03 1.34 -25.87
CA THR A 195 39.36 1.36 -27.15
C THR A 195 40.36 1.88 -28.14
N ASP A 196 40.83 1.02 -29.05
CA ASP A 196 41.89 1.27 -30.02
C ASP A 196 41.42 2.21 -31.16
N HIS A 197 40.79 3.31 -30.78
CA HIS A 197 40.30 4.37 -31.63
C HIS A 197 40.69 5.72 -31.03
N GLY A 198 41.95 6.10 -31.30
CA GLY A 198 42.34 7.50 -31.53
C GLY A 198 42.24 8.47 -30.37
N LYS A 199 43.40 8.75 -29.76
CA LYS A 199 43.76 10.04 -29.12
C LYS A 199 42.66 10.74 -28.31
N GLY A 200 42.55 10.38 -27.04
CA GLY A 200 41.94 11.22 -26.02
C GLY A 200 42.48 10.83 -24.66
N GLY A 201 43.42 11.61 -24.11
CA GLY A 201 43.90 11.42 -22.76
C GLY A 201 42.75 11.68 -21.79
N SER A 202 42.12 10.63 -21.28
CA SER A 202 41.21 10.71 -20.14
C SER A 202 42.02 10.38 -18.90
N GLY A 203 42.11 11.35 -17.99
CA GLY A 203 42.85 11.20 -16.74
C GLY A 203 42.39 9.96 -16.00
N VAL A 204 43.33 9.10 -15.64
CA VAL A 204 43.11 7.97 -14.76
C VAL A 204 42.58 8.53 -13.45
N THR A 205 41.27 8.51 -13.24
CA THR A 205 40.69 8.71 -11.93
C THR A 205 41.30 7.64 -11.02
N PRO A 206 41.91 8.00 -9.88
CA PRO A 206 42.52 7.04 -8.99
C PRO A 206 41.50 5.95 -8.66
N ILE A 207 41.87 4.69 -8.84
CA ILE A 207 41.04 3.56 -8.45
C ILE A 207 40.96 3.63 -6.92
N VAL A 208 39.86 4.18 -6.41
CA VAL A 208 39.58 4.19 -4.97
C VAL A 208 39.30 2.74 -4.59
N THR A 209 40.18 2.14 -3.80
CA THR A 209 39.99 0.78 -3.28
C THR A 209 38.83 0.77 -2.29
N GLN A 210 38.21 -0.39 -2.06
CA GLN A 210 37.11 -0.51 -1.10
C GLN A 210 37.51 -0.02 0.30
N GLU A 211 38.73 -0.34 0.73
CA GLU A 211 39.29 0.10 2.01
C GLU A 211 39.55 1.63 2.01
N GLY A 212 40.02 2.18 0.89
CA GLY A 212 40.19 3.63 0.73
C GLY A 212 38.87 4.39 0.74
N ALA A 213 37.80 3.81 0.18
CA ALA A 213 36.47 4.41 0.17
C ALA A 213 35.85 4.43 1.58
N ARG A 214 36.02 3.35 2.37
CA ARG A 214 35.57 3.30 3.78
C ARG A 214 36.25 4.37 4.62
N LYS A 215 37.58 4.45 4.51
CA LYS A 215 38.36 5.48 5.22
C LYS A 215 37.93 6.89 4.84
N ARG A 216 37.63 7.12 3.56
CA ARG A 216 37.18 8.42 3.08
C ARG A 216 35.78 8.80 3.57
N LEU A 217 34.87 7.82 3.70
CA LEU A 217 33.56 8.03 4.33
C LEU A 217 33.70 8.42 5.80
N GLU A 218 34.61 7.78 6.53
CA GLU A 218 34.90 8.15 7.93
C GLU A 218 35.49 9.56 8.03
N GLU A 219 36.43 9.93 7.14
CA GLU A 219 37.00 11.28 7.07
C GLU A 219 35.96 12.37 6.78
N ILE A 220 34.99 12.11 5.89
CA ILE A 220 33.91 13.07 5.58
C ILE A 220 32.95 13.20 6.78
N ARG A 221 32.60 12.08 7.42
CA ARG A 221 31.72 12.08 8.60
C ARG A 221 32.32 12.86 9.78
N ASP A 222 33.63 12.77 9.96
CA ASP A 222 34.32 13.35 11.11
C ASP A 222 34.86 14.78 10.83
N ASP A 223 34.71 15.32 9.59
CA ASP A 223 35.10 16.70 9.22
C ASP A 223 33.96 17.71 9.45
N PRO A 224 34.07 18.60 10.46
CA PRO A 224 33.03 19.59 10.77
C PRO A 224 32.85 20.68 9.69
N ARG A 225 33.69 20.71 8.65
CA ARG A 225 33.58 21.65 7.52
C ARG A 225 32.78 21.10 6.35
N LYS A 226 32.48 19.81 6.34
CA LYS A 226 31.67 19.14 5.32
C LYS A 226 30.24 19.06 5.82
N ASP A 227 29.34 19.81 5.19
CA ASP A 227 27.91 19.71 5.48
C ASP A 227 27.36 18.43 4.82
N PRO A 228 26.85 17.46 5.60
CA PRO A 228 26.32 16.20 5.05
C PRO A 228 25.01 16.40 4.26
N THR A 229 24.43 17.59 4.24
CA THR A 229 23.25 17.95 3.44
C THR A 229 23.60 18.72 2.16
N ASP A 230 24.87 19.05 1.95
CA ASP A 230 25.34 19.69 0.71
C ASP A 230 25.28 18.72 -0.47
N PRO A 231 24.62 19.07 -1.59
CA PRO A 231 24.49 18.21 -2.78
C PRO A 231 25.80 17.69 -3.36
N ASP A 232 26.91 18.40 -3.21
CA ASP A 232 28.23 17.92 -3.68
C ASP A 232 28.85 16.92 -2.70
N VAL A 233 28.61 17.08 -1.40
CA VAL A 233 29.09 16.16 -0.35
C VAL A 233 28.28 14.86 -0.37
N VAL A 234 26.97 14.95 -0.56
CA VAL A 234 26.09 13.79 -0.73
C VAL A 234 26.54 12.95 -1.91
N ARG A 235 26.79 13.57 -3.08
CA ARG A 235 27.31 12.86 -4.26
C ARG A 235 28.68 12.22 -4.03
N GLU A 236 29.57 12.86 -3.27
CA GLU A 236 30.85 12.28 -2.88
C GLU A 236 30.65 11.07 -1.96
N MET A 237 29.73 11.17 -0.99
CA MET A 237 29.39 10.08 -0.07
C MET A 237 28.73 8.91 -0.78
N ASP A 238 27.78 9.14 -1.68
CA ASP A 238 27.09 8.09 -2.44
C ASP A 238 28.07 7.32 -3.33
N ARG A 239 28.97 8.05 -4.00
CA ARG A 239 30.05 7.46 -4.79
C ARG A 239 30.96 6.58 -3.94
N LEU A 240 31.37 7.08 -2.77
CA LEU A 240 32.25 6.31 -1.87
C LEU A 240 31.50 5.16 -1.22
N ALA A 241 30.21 5.29 -0.92
CA ALA A 241 29.37 4.22 -0.38
C ALA A 241 29.19 3.10 -1.41
N ALA A 242 28.95 3.42 -2.68
CA ALA A 242 28.92 2.45 -3.77
C ALA A 242 30.24 1.66 -3.91
N ILE A 243 31.38 2.26 -3.56
CA ILE A 243 32.72 1.64 -3.63
C ILE A 243 33.08 0.90 -2.33
N ALA A 244 32.81 1.49 -1.17
CA ALA A 244 33.11 0.99 0.18
C ALA A 244 32.21 -0.18 0.60
N PHE A 245 30.96 -0.08 0.14
CA PHE A 245 29.83 -0.89 0.55
C PHE A 245 28.92 -1.22 -0.65
N PRO A 246 29.45 -1.81 -1.73
CA PRO A 246 28.61 -2.21 -2.86
C PRO A 246 27.57 -3.19 -2.34
N GLY A 247 26.30 -2.82 -2.23
CA GLY A 247 25.22 -3.66 -1.68
C GLY A 247 24.74 -3.34 -0.25
N THR A 248 25.26 -2.31 0.43
CA THR A 248 24.46 -1.55 1.42
C THR A 248 24.25 -0.14 0.91
N VAL A 249 23.86 -0.02 -0.36
CA VAL A 249 23.21 1.19 -0.86
C VAL A 249 21.87 1.23 -0.13
N LYS A 250 21.90 1.79 1.08
CA LYS A 250 20.79 2.59 1.54
C LYS A 250 21.04 3.95 0.93
N LEU A 251 20.16 4.37 0.03
CA LEU A 251 19.88 5.80 -0.11
C LEU A 251 19.15 6.27 1.16
#